data_AF-A0A6H1C7D2-F1
#
_entry.id   AF-A0A6H1C7D2-F1
#
_cell.length_a   1.000
_cell.length_b   1.000
_cell.length_c   1.000
_cell.angle_alpha   90.00
_cell.angle_beta   90.00
_cell.angle_gamma   90.00
#
_symmetry.space_group_name_H-M   'P 1'
#
loop_
_entity.id
_entity.type
_entity.pdbx_description
1 polymer ?
#
loop_
_entity_poly.entity_id
_entity_poly.type
_entity_poly.pdbx_seq_one_letter_code
_entity_poly.pdbx_strand_id
1 'polypeptide(L)'
;MKIRVRRLARAARRQGAAVMRKIPGWTDQLTDSVTEGHPIKSAVLEGIRAFVTGKNVVWAAFKGLLSGLSIKAKILLALAVVLVALLAPVLLVVALLALLVAGVIAAVRAATQ
;
A
#
# COMPACT_ATOMS: atom_id res chain seq x y z
N MET A 1 37.82 -5.52 -8.64
CA MET A 1 36.39 -5.14 -8.83
C MET A 1 35.84 -4.26 -7.69
N LYS A 2 36.53 -3.21 -7.22
CA LYS A 2 36.12 -2.41 -6.02
C LYS A 2 35.85 -0.93 -6.31
N ILE A 3 36.14 -0.48 -7.54
CA ILE A 3 36.17 0.94 -7.92
C ILE A 3 34.83 1.38 -8.56
N ARG A 4 34.07 0.46 -9.19
CA ARG A 4 32.77 0.77 -9.81
C ARG A 4 31.65 1.00 -8.78
N VAL A 5 31.65 0.23 -7.69
CA VAL A 5 30.67 0.36 -6.59
C VAL A 5 30.73 1.74 -5.92
N ARG A 6 31.94 2.31 -5.79
CA ARG A 6 32.13 3.64 -5.19
C ARG A 6 31.64 4.79 -6.07
N ARG A 7 31.52 4.59 -7.38
CA ARG A 7 30.93 5.61 -8.28
C ARG A 7 29.40 5.55 -8.27
N LEU A 8 28.85 4.33 -8.27
CA LEU A 8 27.40 4.12 -8.16
C LEU A 8 26.85 4.61 -6.82
N ALA A 9 27.55 4.35 -5.71
CA ALA A 9 27.15 4.86 -4.40
C ALA A 9 27.13 6.40 -4.33
N ARG A 10 28.04 7.08 -5.03
CA ARG A 10 28.06 8.55 -5.09
C ARG A 10 26.96 9.11 -6.00
N ALA A 11 26.66 8.44 -7.11
CA ALA A 11 25.56 8.81 -7.99
C ALA A 11 24.19 8.63 -7.31
N ALA A 12 24.00 7.50 -6.62
CA ALA A 12 22.81 7.21 -5.84
C ALA A 12 22.61 8.22 -4.70
N ARG A 13 23.68 8.63 -3.99
CA ARG A 13 23.60 9.66 -2.94
C ARG A 13 23.19 11.04 -3.47
N ARG A 14 23.63 11.42 -4.67
CA ARG A 14 23.25 12.71 -5.27
C ARG A 14 21.79 12.73 -5.72
N GLN A 15 21.30 11.63 -6.29
CA GLN A 15 19.88 11.49 -6.62
C GLN A 15 19.02 11.40 -5.37
N GLY A 16 19.45 10.64 -4.36
CA GLY A 16 18.76 10.54 -3.07
C GLY A 16 18.62 11.89 -2.37
N ALA A 17 19.66 12.73 -2.37
CA ALA A 17 19.59 14.07 -1.78
C ALA A 17 18.64 15.02 -2.54
N ALA A 18 18.56 14.90 -3.86
CA ALA A 18 17.63 15.69 -4.68
C ALA A 18 16.16 15.27 -4.47
N VAL A 19 15.93 13.96 -4.29
CA VAL A 19 14.61 13.41 -3.95
C VAL A 19 14.22 13.81 -2.52
N MET A 20 15.14 13.69 -1.55
CA MET A 20 14.91 14.08 -0.15
C MET A 20 14.54 15.55 0.00
N ARG A 21 15.02 16.44 -0.88
CA ARG A 21 14.64 17.86 -0.86
C ARG A 21 13.21 18.13 -1.34
N LYS A 22 12.58 17.21 -2.08
CA LYS A 22 11.18 17.34 -2.52
C LYS A 22 10.16 16.74 -1.56
N ILE A 23 10.61 15.93 -0.60
CA ILE A 23 9.75 15.28 0.41
C ILE A 23 9.14 16.25 1.45
N PRO A 24 9.82 17.33 1.92
CA PRO A 24 9.30 18.17 3.01
C PRO A 24 7.92 18.76 2.72
N GLY A 25 7.65 19.17 1.48
CA GLY A 25 6.36 19.77 1.11
C GLY A 25 5.18 18.79 1.08
N TRP A 26 5.44 17.48 0.99
CA TRP A 26 4.39 16.46 1.06
C TRP A 26 4.14 16.04 2.51
N THR A 27 5.21 15.96 3.30
CA THR A 27 5.10 15.65 4.73
C THR A 27 4.45 16.78 5.50
N ASP A 28 4.66 18.04 5.15
CA ASP A 28 4.02 19.16 5.86
C ASP A 28 2.51 19.17 5.62
N GLN A 29 2.03 18.93 4.39
CA GLN A 29 0.60 18.86 4.10
C GLN A 29 -0.10 17.64 4.74
N LEU A 30 0.64 16.54 4.89
CA LEU A 30 0.16 15.35 5.61
C LEU A 30 0.25 15.51 7.13
N THR A 31 1.23 16.25 7.65
CA THR A 31 1.43 16.43 9.10
C THR A 31 0.50 17.50 9.66
N ASP A 32 0.23 18.57 8.90
CA ASP A 32 -0.77 19.59 9.23
C ASP A 32 -2.19 18.98 9.28
N SER A 33 -2.43 17.95 8.46
CA SER A 33 -3.64 17.11 8.52
C SER A 33 -3.65 16.11 9.69
N VAL A 34 -2.59 15.99 10.49
CA VAL A 34 -2.45 14.99 11.57
C VAL A 34 -2.37 15.63 12.95
N THR A 35 -2.04 16.92 13.03
CA THR A 35 -1.92 17.64 14.32
C THR A 35 -3.27 17.92 14.99
N GLU A 36 -4.39 17.87 14.26
CA GLU A 36 -5.73 17.92 14.85
C GLU A 36 -6.33 16.52 14.93
N GLY A 37 -6.45 15.97 16.13
CA GLY A 37 -6.83 14.58 16.38
C GLY A 37 -8.26 14.22 15.98
N HIS A 38 -8.52 13.90 14.71
CA HIS A 38 -9.66 13.09 14.24
C HIS A 38 -9.68 12.56 12.78
N PRO A 39 -8.78 12.93 11.83
CA PRO A 39 -9.07 12.72 10.40
C PRO A 39 -8.73 11.32 9.85
N ILE A 40 -8.01 10.47 10.58
CA ILE A 40 -7.69 9.11 10.08
C ILE A 40 -8.99 8.28 9.94
N LYS A 41 -9.98 8.49 10.81
CA LYS A 41 -11.25 7.75 10.75
C LYS A 41 -12.14 8.22 9.59
N SER A 42 -12.18 9.53 9.31
CA SER A 42 -12.98 10.07 8.21
C SER A 42 -12.40 9.74 6.85
N ALA A 43 -11.08 9.75 6.69
CA ALA A 43 -10.44 9.38 5.42
C ALA A 43 -10.67 7.90 5.05
N VAL A 44 -10.63 7.00 6.04
CA VAL A 44 -10.98 5.58 5.83
C VAL A 44 -12.46 5.44 5.49
N LEU A 45 -13.33 6.15 6.19
CA LEU A 45 -14.78 6.07 5.99
C LEU A 45 -15.23 6.68 4.66
N GLU A 46 -14.64 7.79 4.23
CA GLU A 46 -14.84 8.39 2.90
C GLU A 46 -14.25 7.51 1.79
N GLY A 47 -13.12 6.86 2.02
CA GLY A 47 -12.58 5.87 1.09
C GLY A 47 -13.53 4.69 0.88
N ILE A 48 -14.12 4.17 1.98
CA ILE A 48 -15.14 3.12 1.90
C ILE A 48 -16.41 3.65 1.24
N ARG A 49 -16.87 4.87 1.57
CA ARG A 49 -18.06 5.47 0.97
C ARG A 49 -17.88 5.71 -0.53
N ALA A 50 -16.72 6.18 -0.98
CA ALA A 50 -16.39 6.33 -2.39
C ALA A 50 -16.37 4.98 -3.13
N PHE A 51 -15.89 3.92 -2.48
CA PHE A 51 -15.96 2.55 -3.01
C PHE A 51 -17.41 2.06 -3.12
N VAL A 52 -18.27 2.37 -2.13
CA VAL A 52 -19.68 1.96 -2.07
C VAL A 52 -20.58 2.77 -3.01
N THR A 53 -20.24 4.03 -3.33
CA THR A 53 -21.05 4.92 -4.20
C THR A 53 -21.01 4.49 -5.69
N GLY A 54 -20.36 3.38 -6.03
CA GLY A 54 -20.65 2.61 -7.24
C GLY A 54 -20.11 3.14 -8.57
N LYS A 55 -19.65 4.40 -8.66
CA LYS A 55 -18.89 4.90 -9.82
C LYS A 55 -17.44 4.43 -9.72
N ASN A 56 -17.24 3.14 -9.93
CA ASN A 56 -15.95 2.49 -9.81
C ASN A 56 -15.10 2.73 -11.08
N VAL A 57 -14.55 3.94 -11.19
CA VAL A 57 -13.67 4.39 -12.28
C VAL A 57 -12.46 3.46 -12.42
N VAL A 58 -11.92 3.00 -11.30
CA VAL A 58 -10.80 2.05 -11.25
C VAL A 58 -11.20 0.71 -11.88
N TRP A 59 -12.41 0.22 -11.60
CA TRP A 59 -12.91 -1.04 -12.18
C TRP A 59 -13.19 -0.93 -13.68
N ALA A 60 -13.65 0.24 -14.14
CA ALA A 60 -13.84 0.51 -15.57
C ALA A 60 -12.51 0.54 -16.32
N ALA A 61 -11.48 1.22 -15.77
CA ALA A 61 -10.14 1.26 -16.35
C ALA A 61 -9.48 -0.13 -16.36
N PHE A 62 -9.64 -0.90 -15.28
CA PHE A 62 -9.16 -2.27 -15.20
C PHE A 62 -9.84 -3.16 -16.23
N LYS A 63 -11.18 -3.15 -16.33
CA LYS A 63 -11.91 -3.88 -17.37
C LYS A 63 -11.51 -3.45 -18.78
N GLY A 64 -11.27 -2.16 -19.01
CA GLY A 64 -10.75 -1.62 -20.27
C GLY A 64 -9.40 -2.23 -20.64
N LEU A 65 -8.45 -2.24 -19.70
CA LEU A 65 -7.13 -2.88 -19.87
C LEU A 65 -7.24 -4.38 -20.16
N LEU A 66 -8.13 -5.08 -19.45
CA LEU A 66 -8.38 -6.51 -19.66
C LEU A 66 -9.07 -6.81 -20.99
N SER A 67 -9.92 -5.90 -21.48
CA SER A 67 -10.63 -6.06 -22.74
C SER A 67 -9.71 -5.93 -23.95
N GLY A 68 -8.64 -5.13 -23.85
CA GLY A 68 -7.62 -4.97 -24.89
C GLY A 68 -6.53 -6.07 -24.89
N LEU A 69 -6.56 -6.99 -23.94
CA LEU A 69 -5.50 -7.98 -23.75
C LEU A 69 -5.72 -9.23 -24.64
N SER A 70 -4.70 -9.62 -25.40
CA SER A 70 -4.72 -10.85 -26.23
C SER A 70 -5.11 -12.08 -25.41
N ILE A 71 -5.79 -13.05 -26.02
CA ILE A 71 -6.31 -14.27 -25.38
C ILE A 71 -5.23 -15.02 -24.60
N LYS A 72 -4.00 -15.10 -25.12
CA LYS A 72 -2.88 -15.74 -24.41
C LYS A 72 -2.51 -15.02 -23.12
N ALA A 73 -2.53 -13.69 -23.14
CA ALA A 73 -2.23 -12.88 -21.97
C ALA A 73 -3.40 -12.88 -20.97
N LYS A 74 -4.66 -13.02 -21.42
CA LYS A 74 -5.81 -13.30 -20.54
C LYS A 74 -5.65 -14.59 -19.74
N ILE A 75 -5.13 -15.66 -20.34
CA ILE A 75 -4.90 -16.94 -19.65
C ILE A 75 -3.78 -16.81 -18.61
N LEU A 76 -2.65 -16.19 -18.98
CA LEU A 76 -1.56 -15.92 -18.04
C LEU A 76 -2.01 -15.05 -16.88
N LEU A 77 -2.81 -14.02 -17.18
CA LEU A 77 -3.34 -13.15 -16.15
C LEU A 77 -4.35 -13.87 -15.26
N ALA A 78 -5.24 -14.68 -15.82
CA ALA A 78 -6.16 -15.49 -15.03
C ALA A 78 -5.40 -16.42 -14.07
N LEU A 79 -4.32 -17.06 -14.54
CA LEU A 79 -3.45 -17.88 -13.69
C LEU A 79 -2.79 -17.05 -12.57
N ALA A 80 -2.27 -15.86 -12.88
CA ALA A 80 -1.71 -14.96 -11.89
C ALA A 80 -2.77 -14.48 -10.88
N VAL A 81 -3.98 -14.18 -11.34
CA VAL A 81 -5.11 -13.79 -10.49
C VAL A 81 -5.52 -14.94 -9.58
N VAL A 82 -5.57 -16.19 -10.07
CA VAL A 82 -5.84 -17.36 -9.22
C VAL A 82 -4.76 -17.51 -8.15
N LEU A 83 -3.49 -17.33 -8.52
CA LEU A 83 -2.38 -17.41 -7.58
C LEU A 83 -2.48 -16.32 -6.50
N VAL A 84 -2.79 -15.08 -6.89
CA VAL A 84 -3.01 -13.96 -5.97
C VAL A 84 -4.28 -14.14 -5.16
N ALA A 85 -5.36 -14.65 -5.74
CA ALA A 85 -6.63 -14.92 -5.05
C ALA A 85 -6.51 -16.10 -4.08
N LEU A 86 -5.53 -16.99 -4.27
CA LEU A 86 -5.13 -17.99 -3.28
C LEU A 86 -4.22 -17.40 -2.20
N LEU A 87 -3.35 -16.44 -2.56
CA LEU A 87 -2.48 -15.75 -1.61
C LEU A 87 -3.21 -14.72 -0.74
N ALA A 88 -4.20 -14.03 -1.29
CA ALA A 88 -5.01 -13.01 -0.63
C ALA A 88 -5.72 -13.52 0.62
N PRO A 89 -6.42 -14.67 0.62
CA PRO A 89 -7.02 -15.23 1.83
C PRO A 89 -5.95 -15.62 2.84
N VAL A 90 -4.79 -16.13 2.40
CA VAL A 90 -3.66 -16.43 3.30
C VAL A 90 -3.17 -15.15 3.98
N LEU A 91 -2.97 -14.07 3.23
CA LEU A 91 -2.58 -12.77 3.78
C LEU A 91 -3.65 -12.19 4.71
N LEU A 92 -4.93 -12.37 4.38
CA LEU A 92 -6.05 -11.95 5.23
C LEU A 92 -6.04 -12.71 6.56
N VAL A 93 -5.83 -14.03 6.52
CA VAL A 93 -5.70 -14.87 7.72
C VAL A 93 -4.49 -14.44 8.54
N VAL A 94 -3.33 -14.22 7.91
CA VAL A 94 -2.13 -13.73 8.61
C VAL A 94 -2.36 -12.36 9.25
N ALA A 95 -3.02 -11.44 8.55
CA ALA A 95 -3.37 -10.13 9.09
C ALA A 95 -4.33 -10.24 10.27
N LEU A 96 -5.34 -11.12 10.18
CA LEU A 96 -6.29 -11.37 11.26
C LEU A 96 -5.60 -11.98 12.49
N LEU A 97 -4.70 -12.95 12.26
CA LEU A 97 -3.89 -13.54 13.32
C LEU A 97 -2.96 -12.50 13.96
N ALA A 98 -2.32 -11.64 13.16
CA ALA A 98 -1.48 -10.57 13.66
C ALA A 98 -2.27 -9.58 14.52
N LEU A 99 -3.50 -9.25 14.11
CA LEU A 99 -4.40 -8.39 14.88
C LEU A 99 -4.80 -9.05 16.20
N LEU A 100 -5.09 -10.35 16.17
CA LEU A 100 -5.43 -11.13 17.35
C LEU A 100 -4.26 -11.19 18.34
N VAL A 101 -3.05 -11.48 17.85
CA VAL A 101 -1.81 -11.49 18.65
C VAL A 101 -1.54 -10.10 19.22
N ALA A 102 -1.65 -9.05 18.43
CA ALA A 102 -1.48 -7.67 18.89
C ALA A 102 -2.50 -7.31 19.98
N GLY A 103 -3.76 -7.73 19.81
CA GLY A 103 -4.82 -7.54 20.82
C GLY A 103 -4.52 -8.26 22.13
N VAL A 104 -4.05 -9.52 22.06
CA VAL A 104 -3.63 -10.29 23.24
C VAL A 104 -2.45 -9.60 23.94
N ILE A 105 -1.41 -9.19 23.20
CA ILE A 105 -0.27 -8.48 23.77
C ILE A 105 -0.71 -7.18 24.44
N ALA A 106 -1.60 -6.42 23.79
CA ALA A 106 -2.14 -5.18 24.35
C ALA A 106 -2.93 -5.42 25.64
N ALA A 107 -3.77 -6.47 25.68
CA ALA A 107 -4.53 -6.85 26.85
C ALA A 107 -3.63 -7.30 28.01
N VAL A 108 -2.63 -8.15 27.74
CA VAL A 108 -1.64 -8.57 28.75
C VAL A 108 -0.87 -7.36 29.27
N ARG A 109 -0.40 -6.49 28.37
CA ARG A 109 0.30 -5.26 28.76
C ARG A 109 -0.57 -4.38 29.65
N ALA A 110 -1.85 -4.22 29.32
CA ALA A 110 -2.80 -3.45 30.12
C ALA A 110 -3.12 -4.08 31.48
N ALA A 111 -3.00 -5.40 31.62
CA ALA A 111 -3.20 -6.10 32.90
C ALA A 111 -1.93 -6.13 33.78
N THR A 112 -0.76 -5.90 33.19
CA THR A 112 0.54 -5.91 33.91
C THR A 112 1.03 -4.49 34.25
N GLN A 113 0.44 -3.46 33.64
CA GLN A 113 0.60 -2.05 34.01
C GLN A 113 -0.49 -1.63 34.97
#